data_AF-A0A950Y464-F1
#
_entry.id   AF-A0A950Y464-F1
#
_cell.length_a   1.000
_cell.length_b   1.000
_cell.length_c   1.000
_cell.angle_alpha   90.00
_cell.angle_beta   90.00
_cell.angle_gamma   90.00
#
_symmetry.space_group_name_H-M   'P 1'
#
loop_
_entity.id
_entity.type
_entity.pdbx_description
1 polymer ?
#
loop_
_entity_poly.entity_id
_entity_poly.type
_entity_poly.pdbx_seq_one_letter_code
_entity_poly.pdbx_strand_id
1 'polypeptide(L)'
;GLHVVDLLDYQEKVKSRMAATLVPPGLMQEFESLHSGVSSSLSKVRANLTHFDPTLETAASKSAAKILYQIDKLARKTAREAMQRDERATRDAAYLTNLIYPHRHLQERFYSIVPFLAKHGLDLPQRIFGESQLSCPDHMIRTF
;
A
#
# COMPACT_ATOMS: atom_id res chain seq x y z
N GLY A 1 -3.16 9.96 2.57
CA GLY A 1 -2.76 9.47 3.92
C GLY A 1 -2.97 7.97 3.97
N LEU A 2 -2.38 7.28 4.96
CA LEU A 2 -2.55 5.83 5.16
C LEU A 2 -3.71 5.56 6.12
N HIS A 3 -4.61 4.62 5.81
CA HIS A 3 -5.67 4.19 6.73
C HIS A 3 -5.23 2.98 7.57
N VAL A 4 -5.80 2.80 8.76
CA VAL A 4 -5.45 1.65 9.63
C VAL A 4 -5.70 0.31 8.94
N VAL A 5 -6.75 0.21 8.13
CA VAL A 5 -7.05 -0.99 7.35
C VAL A 5 -5.97 -1.32 6.31
N ASP A 6 -5.22 -0.32 5.84
CA ASP A 6 -4.09 -0.56 4.93
C ASP A 6 -2.93 -1.27 5.64
N LEU A 7 -2.88 -1.25 6.98
CA LEU A 7 -1.87 -1.92 7.82
C LEU A 7 -2.19 -3.41 8.04
N LEU A 8 -3.42 -3.84 7.76
CA LEU A 8 -3.87 -5.24 7.85
C LEU A 8 -3.52 -6.04 6.59
N ASP A 9 -2.40 -5.68 5.96
CA ASP A 9 -1.89 -6.32 4.76
C ASP A 9 -0.47 -6.85 5.02
N TYR A 10 0.13 -7.54 4.04
CA TYR A 10 1.50 -7.99 4.21
C TYR A 10 2.47 -6.81 4.28
N GLN A 11 3.51 -6.93 5.12
CA GLN A 11 4.44 -5.85 5.46
C GLN A 11 5.01 -5.13 4.22
N GLU A 12 5.37 -5.85 3.17
CA GLU A 12 5.90 -5.25 1.94
C GLU A 12 4.88 -4.36 1.21
N LYS A 13 3.57 -4.65 1.30
CA LYS A 13 2.52 -3.78 0.74
C LYS A 13 2.35 -2.51 1.55
N VAL A 14 2.36 -2.63 2.87
CA VAL A 14 2.32 -1.48 3.80
C VAL A 14 3.50 -0.57 3.52
N LYS A 15 4.71 -1.13 3.47
CA LYS A 15 5.93 -0.41 3.11
C LYS A 15 5.79 0.27 1.76
N SER A 16 5.30 -0.44 0.72
CA SER A 16 5.09 0.15 -0.60
C SER A 16 4.09 1.31 -0.61
N ARG A 17 3.04 1.27 0.23
CA ARG A 17 2.07 2.37 0.37
C ARG A 17 2.68 3.57 1.08
N MET A 18 3.42 3.35 2.16
CA MET A 18 4.16 4.39 2.87
C MET A 18 5.25 5.01 1.98
N ALA A 19 5.95 4.19 1.21
CA ALA A 19 6.93 4.61 0.22
C ALA A 19 6.34 5.60 -0.79
N ALA A 20 5.14 5.33 -1.30
CA ALA A 20 4.46 6.20 -2.26
C ALA A 20 4.15 7.59 -1.68
N THR A 21 3.88 7.71 -0.37
CA THR A 21 3.69 9.01 0.30
C THR A 21 4.98 9.79 0.54
N LEU A 22 6.15 9.15 0.46
CA LEU A 22 7.46 9.80 0.61
C LEU A 22 8.02 10.30 -0.73
N VAL A 23 7.51 9.80 -1.85
CA VAL A 23 7.87 10.32 -3.16
C VAL A 23 7.29 11.73 -3.29
N PRO A 24 8.06 12.71 -3.80
CA PRO A 24 7.53 14.04 -4.09
C PRO A 24 6.22 13.93 -4.88
N PRO A 25 5.14 14.60 -4.44
CA PRO A 25 3.81 14.41 -5.03
C PRO A 25 3.79 14.73 -6.54
N GLY A 26 4.59 15.73 -6.98
CA GLY A 26 4.76 16.03 -8.40
C GLY A 26 5.29 14.85 -9.21
N LEU A 27 6.25 14.09 -8.67
CA LEU A 27 6.88 12.98 -9.40
C LEU A 27 5.95 11.76 -9.52
N MET A 28 5.13 11.46 -8.50
CA MET A 28 4.11 10.40 -8.63
C MET A 28 3.02 10.81 -9.62
N GLN A 29 2.59 12.07 -9.58
CA GLN A 29 1.61 12.60 -10.52
C GLN A 29 2.14 12.59 -11.96
N GLU A 30 3.44 12.85 -12.16
CA GLU A 30 4.12 12.69 -13.45
C GLU A 30 4.07 11.23 -13.94
N PHE A 31 4.35 10.24 -13.09
CA PHE A 31 4.23 8.83 -13.46
C PHE A 31 2.80 8.42 -13.83
N GLU A 32 1.79 8.86 -13.06
CA GLU A 32 0.38 8.58 -13.36
C GLU A 32 -0.06 9.24 -14.67
N SER A 33 0.35 10.50 -14.89
CA SER A 33 0.07 11.25 -16.12
C SER A 33 0.74 10.58 -17.32
N LEU A 34 2.01 10.18 -17.18
CA LEU A 34 2.77 9.46 -18.20
C LEU A 34 2.09 8.12 -18.54
N HIS A 35 1.72 7.34 -17.52
CA HIS A 35 1.05 6.05 -17.71
C HIS A 35 -0.26 6.22 -18.48
N SER A 36 -1.12 7.17 -18.07
CA SER A 36 -2.41 7.40 -18.75
C SER A 36 -2.23 7.90 -20.19
N GLY A 37 -1.32 8.84 -20.42
CA GLY A 37 -1.04 9.40 -21.75
C GLY A 37 -0.46 8.35 -22.71
N VAL A 38 0.49 7.54 -22.23
CA VAL A 38 1.08 6.44 -23.00
C VAL A 38 0.04 5.35 -23.27
N SER A 39 -0.78 4.96 -22.29
CA SER A 39 -1.84 3.98 -22.47
C SER A 39 -2.86 4.41 -23.53
N SER A 40 -3.28 5.69 -23.50
CA SER A 40 -4.18 6.26 -24.51
C SER A 40 -3.56 6.24 -25.91
N SER A 41 -2.29 6.64 -26.02
CA SER A 41 -1.56 6.66 -27.29
C SER A 41 -1.36 5.26 -27.86
N LEU A 42 -0.98 4.29 -27.03
CA LEU A 42 -0.82 2.89 -27.42
C LEU A 42 -2.14 2.26 -27.86
N SER A 43 -3.25 2.63 -27.22
CA SER A 43 -4.59 2.16 -27.61
C SER A 43 -4.98 2.64 -29.01
N LYS A 44 -4.68 3.91 -29.35
CA LYS A 44 -4.89 4.47 -30.69
C LYS A 44 -4.02 3.77 -31.74
N VAL A 45 -2.72 3.58 -31.45
CA VAL A 45 -1.80 2.89 -32.35
C VAL A 45 -2.24 1.44 -32.58
N ARG A 46 -2.65 0.73 -31.53
CA ARG A 46 -3.17 -0.64 -31.65
C ARG A 46 -4.40 -0.69 -32.55
N ALA A 47 -5.38 0.20 -32.36
CA ALA A 47 -6.58 0.24 -33.19
C ALA A 47 -6.24 0.46 -34.68
N ASN A 48 -5.32 1.38 -34.97
CA ASN A 48 -4.87 1.63 -36.34
C ASN A 48 -4.12 0.44 -36.94
N LEU A 49 -3.27 -0.24 -36.16
CA LEU A 49 -2.55 -1.43 -36.60
C LEU A 49 -3.49 -2.60 -36.88
N THR A 50 -4.47 -2.85 -36.00
CA THR A 50 -5.47 -3.90 -36.20
C THR A 50 -6.34 -3.62 -37.43
N HIS A 51 -6.67 -2.35 -37.69
CA HIS A 51 -7.40 -1.97 -38.90
C HIS A 51 -6.57 -2.15 -40.18
N PHE A 52 -5.27 -1.87 -40.11
CA PHE A 52 -4.34 -2.07 -41.22
C PHE A 52 -4.09 -3.55 -41.52
N ASP A 53 -3.79 -4.34 -40.48
CA ASP A 53 -3.56 -5.78 -40.56
C ASP A 53 -3.91 -6.44 -39.21
N PRO A 54 -4.98 -7.25 -39.14
CA PRO A 54 -5.39 -7.94 -37.91
C PRO A 54 -4.31 -8.83 -37.30
N THR A 55 -3.36 -9.35 -38.09
CA THR A 55 -2.27 -10.20 -37.59
C THR A 55 -1.32 -9.45 -36.65
N LEU A 56 -1.29 -8.11 -36.71
CA LEU A 56 -0.45 -7.26 -35.87
C LEU A 56 -1.01 -7.03 -34.47
N GLU A 57 -2.29 -7.31 -34.21
CA GLU A 57 -2.97 -6.99 -32.94
C GLU A 57 -2.25 -7.61 -31.73
N THR A 58 -1.85 -8.89 -31.85
CA THR A 58 -1.20 -9.61 -30.76
C THR A 58 0.17 -9.03 -30.43
N ALA A 59 0.95 -8.67 -31.46
CA ALA A 59 2.27 -8.07 -31.29
C ALA A 59 2.16 -6.65 -30.69
N ALA A 60 1.20 -5.85 -31.16
CA ALA A 60 0.91 -4.52 -30.63
C ALA A 60 0.49 -4.58 -29.15
N SER A 61 -0.42 -5.49 -28.80
CA SER A 61 -0.91 -5.66 -27.43
C SER A 61 0.21 -6.10 -26.47
N LYS A 62 1.06 -7.06 -26.88
CA LYS A 62 2.22 -7.47 -26.08
C LYS A 62 3.21 -6.32 -25.87
N SER A 63 3.47 -5.53 -26.91
CA SER A 63 4.38 -4.39 -26.83
C SER A 63 3.83 -3.29 -25.91
N ALA A 64 2.53 -2.98 -26.03
CA ALA A 64 1.85 -2.03 -25.16
C ALA A 64 1.92 -2.45 -23.68
N ALA A 65 1.61 -3.71 -23.38
CA ALA A 65 1.70 -4.24 -22.02
C ALA A 65 3.13 -4.15 -21.45
N LYS A 66 4.15 -4.44 -22.27
CA LYS A 66 5.55 -4.30 -21.85
C LYS A 66 5.92 -2.85 -21.53
N ILE A 67 5.49 -1.88 -22.35
CA ILE A 67 5.78 -0.46 -22.15
C ILE A 67 5.15 0.02 -20.83
N LEU A 68 3.86 -0.25 -20.63
CA LEU A 68 3.16 0.13 -19.39
C LEU A 68 3.80 -0.51 -18.17
N TYR A 69 4.17 -1.79 -18.26
CA TYR A 69 4.89 -2.48 -17.19
C TYR A 69 6.22 -1.81 -16.82
N GLN A 70 6.99 -1.32 -17.80
CA GLN A 70 8.25 -0.63 -17.50
C GLN A 70 8.03 0.71 -16.79
N ILE A 71 6.98 1.45 -17.17
CA ILE A 71 6.59 2.69 -16.49
C ILE A 71 6.26 2.38 -15.01
N ASP A 72 5.40 1.39 -14.76
CA ASP A 72 5.05 1.00 -13.40
C ASP A 72 6.27 0.49 -12.61
N LYS A 73 7.19 -0.22 -13.28
CA LYS A 73 8.42 -0.71 -12.67
C LYS A 73 9.32 0.45 -12.22
N LEU A 74 9.42 1.51 -13.02
CA LEU A 74 10.17 2.72 -12.66
C LEU A 74 9.51 3.46 -11.48
N ALA A 75 8.18 3.62 -11.50
CA ALA A 75 7.45 4.22 -10.39
C ALA A 75 7.67 3.45 -9.07
N ARG A 76 7.53 2.11 -9.10
CA ARG A 76 7.80 1.24 -7.94
C ARG A 76 9.25 1.33 -7.46
N LYS A 77 10.22 1.40 -8.37
CA LYS A 77 11.64 1.56 -8.00
C LYS A 77 11.85 2.89 -7.30
N THR A 78 11.31 3.98 -7.84
CA THR A 78 11.40 5.32 -7.27
C THR A 78 10.83 5.37 -5.85
N ALA A 79 9.64 4.79 -5.64
CA ALA A 79 9.04 4.70 -4.32
C ALA A 79 9.93 3.95 -3.33
N ARG A 80 10.46 2.78 -3.72
CA ARG A 80 11.38 2.01 -2.85
C ARG A 80 12.63 2.78 -2.47
N GLU A 81 13.25 3.49 -3.41
CA GLU A 81 14.43 4.33 -3.13
C GLU A 81 14.10 5.51 -2.20
N ALA A 82 12.92 6.13 -2.36
CA ALA A 82 12.46 7.18 -1.45
C ALA A 82 12.31 6.64 -0.02
N MET A 83 11.70 5.46 0.14
CA MET A 83 11.57 4.81 1.44
C MET A 83 12.91 4.37 2.02
N GLN A 84 13.82 3.84 1.20
CA GLN A 84 15.14 3.41 1.67
C GLN A 84 15.98 4.58 2.18
N ARG A 85 15.86 5.76 1.55
CA ARG A 85 16.50 7.00 2.03
C ARG A 85 15.89 7.53 3.31
N ASP A 86 14.67 7.12 3.64
CA ASP A 86 13.99 7.49 4.88
C ASP A 86 14.02 6.35 5.91
N GLU A 87 15.13 6.29 6.66
CA GLU A 87 15.30 5.33 7.75
C GLU A 87 14.24 5.47 8.85
N ARG A 88 13.68 6.67 9.05
CA ARG A 88 12.62 6.88 10.03
C ARG A 88 11.33 6.24 9.52
N ALA A 89 10.91 6.53 8.31
CA ALA A 89 9.71 5.93 7.73
C ALA A 89 9.81 4.40 7.61
N THR A 90 11.00 3.87 7.32
CA THR A 90 11.23 2.42 7.33
C THR A 90 11.05 1.81 8.71
N ARG A 91 11.60 2.44 9.75
CA ARG A 91 11.41 2.00 11.15
C ARG A 91 9.96 2.14 11.59
N ASP A 92 9.31 3.25 11.27
CA ASP A 92 7.91 3.51 11.63
C ASP A 92 6.98 2.49 10.94
N ALA A 93 7.22 2.17 9.67
CA ALA A 93 6.49 1.12 8.96
C ALA A 93 6.62 -0.23 9.65
N ALA A 94 7.86 -0.63 9.99
CA ALA A 94 8.10 -1.89 10.68
C ALA A 94 7.45 -1.91 12.07
N TYR A 95 7.54 -0.81 12.81
CA TYR A 95 6.91 -0.66 14.12
C TYR A 95 5.39 -0.81 14.02
N LEU A 96 4.75 -0.07 13.11
CA LEU A 96 3.29 -0.08 12.95
C LEU A 96 2.77 -1.45 12.50
N THR A 97 3.43 -2.08 11.50
CA THR A 97 3.02 -3.41 11.05
C THR A 97 3.17 -4.45 12.16
N ASN A 98 4.27 -4.40 12.92
CA ASN A 98 4.45 -5.35 14.02
C ASN A 98 3.48 -5.07 15.18
N LEU A 99 3.14 -3.81 15.45
CA LEU A 99 2.20 -3.50 16.52
C LEU A 99 0.76 -3.94 16.18
N ILE A 100 0.31 -3.74 14.93
CA ILE A 100 -1.11 -3.90 14.55
C ILE A 100 -1.40 -5.28 13.94
N TYR A 101 -0.50 -5.78 13.09
CA TYR A 101 -0.68 -7.03 12.37
C TYR A 101 0.59 -7.92 12.43
N PRO A 102 1.09 -8.22 13.64
CA PRO A 102 2.33 -8.97 13.85
C PRO A 102 2.29 -10.30 13.13
N HIS A 103 3.30 -10.60 12.32
CA HIS A 103 3.43 -11.87 11.60
C HIS A 103 2.16 -12.31 10.84
N ARG A 104 1.34 -11.34 10.39
CA ARG A 104 0.05 -11.58 9.73
C ARG A 104 -1.03 -12.19 10.63
N HIS A 105 -0.96 -11.91 11.92
CA HIS A 105 -2.01 -12.20 12.90
C HIS A 105 -2.60 -10.89 13.43
N LEU A 106 -3.89 -10.88 13.74
CA LEU A 106 -4.50 -9.77 14.47
C LEU A 106 -3.79 -9.59 15.81
N GLN A 107 -3.56 -8.34 16.22
CA GLN A 107 -2.88 -7.98 17.46
C GLN A 107 -3.37 -8.81 18.67
N GLU A 108 -4.70 -8.93 18.84
CA GLU A 108 -5.36 -9.65 19.94
C GLU A 108 -5.03 -11.15 19.98
N ARG A 109 -4.62 -11.74 18.84
CA ARG A 109 -4.30 -13.17 18.71
C ARG A 109 -2.81 -13.46 18.86
N PHE A 110 -1.98 -12.43 18.94
CA PHE A 110 -0.53 -12.58 18.98
C PHE A 110 0.08 -12.04 20.26
N TYR A 111 -0.33 -10.85 20.69
CA TYR A 111 0.21 -10.24 21.91
C TYR A 111 -0.62 -10.60 23.14
N SER A 112 0.05 -10.80 24.27
CA SER A 112 -0.60 -10.78 25.57
C SER A 112 -0.93 -9.34 25.99
N ILE A 113 -1.83 -9.17 26.95
CA ILE A 113 -2.20 -7.85 27.47
C ILE A 113 -1.05 -7.18 28.27
N VAL A 114 -0.07 -7.95 28.76
CA VAL A 114 0.95 -7.51 29.72
C VAL A 114 1.77 -6.29 29.23
N PRO A 115 2.30 -6.24 27.99
CA PRO A 115 3.02 -5.06 27.51
C PRO A 115 2.14 -3.80 27.44
N PHE A 116 0.84 -3.96 27.19
CA PHE A 116 -0.09 -2.83 27.14
C PHE A 116 -0.42 -2.31 28.54
N LEU A 117 -0.55 -3.20 29.54
CA LEU A 117 -0.69 -2.79 30.95
C LEU A 117 0.51 -2.00 31.43
N ALA A 118 1.73 -2.46 31.10
CA ALA A 118 2.96 -1.78 31.47
C ALA A 118 3.05 -0.37 30.87
N LYS A 119 2.53 -0.17 29.66
CA LYS A 119 2.56 1.11 28.94
C LYS A 119 1.40 2.05 29.29
N HIS A 120 0.19 1.52 29.48
CA HIS A 120 -1.04 2.31 29.57
C HIS A 120 -1.73 2.24 30.94
N GLY A 121 -1.18 1.50 31.90
CA GLY A 121 -1.74 1.36 33.25
C GLY A 121 -2.60 0.12 33.44
N LEU A 122 -2.81 -0.24 34.71
CA LEU A 122 -3.59 -1.43 35.11
C LEU A 122 -5.09 -1.25 34.91
N ASP A 123 -5.56 -0.02 34.70
CA ASP A 123 -6.95 0.35 34.42
C ASP A 123 -7.35 0.16 32.95
N LEU A 124 -6.40 -0.20 32.08
CA LEU A 124 -6.64 -0.39 30.64
C LEU A 124 -7.77 -1.38 30.33
N PRO A 125 -7.90 -2.56 30.97
CA PRO A 125 -8.99 -3.50 30.68
C PRO A 125 -10.37 -2.89 30.94
N GLN A 126 -10.51 -2.07 31.99
CA GLN A 126 -11.76 -1.40 32.32
C GLN A 126 -12.11 -0.35 31.27
N ARG A 127 -11.13 0.41 30.78
CA ARG A 127 -11.32 1.37 29.69
C ARG A 127 -11.71 0.70 28.38
N ILE A 128 -11.01 -0.39 28.00
CA ILE A 128 -11.38 -1.19 26.81
C ILE A 128 -12.81 -1.71 26.94
N PHE A 129 -13.17 -2.28 28.09
CA PHE A 129 -14.51 -2.81 28.32
C PHE A 129 -15.59 -1.73 28.23
N GLY A 130 -15.37 -0.55 28.84
CA GLY A 130 -16.30 0.57 28.79
C GLY A 130 -16.54 1.12 27.38
N GLU A 131 -15.57 0.96 26.48
CA GLU A 131 -15.68 1.38 25.08
C GLU A 131 -16.09 0.25 24.14
N SER A 132 -16.23 -0.99 24.62
CA SER A 132 -16.52 -2.16 23.77
C SER A 132 -17.99 -2.21 23.35
N GLN A 133 -18.26 -2.52 22.08
CA GLN A 133 -19.62 -2.64 21.54
C GLN A 133 -19.88 -4.11 21.16
N LEU A 134 -20.47 -4.87 22.08
CA LEU A 134 -20.67 -6.31 21.92
C LEU A 134 -21.65 -6.69 20.79
N SER A 135 -22.49 -5.75 20.36
CA SER A 135 -23.46 -5.93 19.27
C SER A 135 -22.92 -5.57 17.89
N CYS A 136 -21.68 -5.06 17.80
CA CYS A 136 -21.05 -4.70 16.53
C CYS A 136 -20.13 -5.85 16.08
N PRO A 137 -20.39 -6.48 14.92
CA PRO A 137 -19.52 -7.54 14.40
C PRO A 137 -18.26 -6.99 13.72
N ASP A 138 -18.14 -5.68 13.54
CA ASP A 138 -17.02 -5.05 12.83
C ASP A 138 -15.77 -4.93 13.70
N HIS A 139 -14.61 -4.86 13.04
CA HIS A 139 -13.34 -4.63 13.72
C HIS A 139 -13.33 -3.29 14.46
N MET A 140 -12.97 -3.33 15.73
CA MET A 140 -12.90 -2.17 16.59
C MET A 140 -11.45 -1.69 16.73
N ILE A 141 -11.21 -0.40 16.44
CA ILE A 141 -9.91 0.25 16.64
C ILE A 141 -10.00 1.11 17.90
N ARG A 142 -9.02 0.98 18.81
CA ARG A 142 -8.95 1.73 20.07
C ARG A 142 -7.59 2.40 20.21
N THR A 143 -7.60 3.67 20.60
CA THR A 143 -6.40 4.50 20.78
C THR A 143 -6.44 5.09 22.19
N PHE A 144 -5.39 4.84 22.98
CA PHE A 144 -5.28 5.20 24.40
C PHE A 144 -4.01 5.98 24.69
#